data_AF-A0AAV1Z6N1-F1
#
_entry.id   AF-A0AAV1Z6N1-F1
#
_cell.length_a   1.000
_cell.length_b   1.000
_cell.length_c   1.000
_cell.angle_alpha   90.00
_cell.angle_beta   90.00
_cell.angle_gamma   90.00
#
_symmetry.space_group_name_H-M   'P 1'
#
loop_
_entity.id
_entity.type
_entity.pdbx_description
1 polymer ?
#
loop_
_entity_poly.entity_id
_entity_poly.type
_entity_poly.pdbx_seq_one_letter_code
_entity_poly.pdbx_strand_id
1 'polypeptide(L)'
;MEEIESHSRIRFEPRRRQKCFLTLTKRDGCWFEGYGECRTRISLGMDCTEFGTILHELLHAIGFEHEQNRPDRSKYIIINWRNIEEENKEQFKKLRPGKYDWMDFYIDFESIMMYDSYAFSRNDKITIQRKDGKEIEDNEELSLWDIEKLKLL
;
A
#
# COMPACT_ATOMS: atom_id res chain seq x y z
N MET A 1 9.28 10.10 5.62
CA MET A 1 9.87 9.50 6.83
C MET A 1 9.36 10.21 8.08
N GLU A 2 9.64 11.51 8.25
CA GLU A 2 9.14 12.31 9.40
C GLU A 2 7.63 12.15 9.64
N GLU A 3 6.83 12.10 8.57
CA GLU A 3 5.38 11.85 8.64
C GLU A 3 5.00 10.56 9.39
N ILE A 4 5.73 9.46 9.15
CA ILE A 4 5.51 8.20 9.86
C ILE A 4 5.98 8.32 11.32
N GLU A 5 7.11 9.00 11.56
CA GLU A 5 7.71 9.13 12.88
C GLU A 5 6.89 10.01 13.83
N SER A 6 6.17 11.00 13.30
CA SER A 6 5.28 11.89 14.07
C SER A 6 4.05 11.16 14.61
N HIS A 7 3.64 10.07 13.95
CA HIS A 7 2.44 9.29 14.26
C HIS A 7 2.72 7.91 14.86
N SER A 8 3.99 7.50 14.99
CA SER A 8 4.37 6.18 15.50
C SER A 8 5.63 6.22 16.38
N ARG A 9 6.02 5.06 16.92
CA ARG A 9 7.31 4.89 17.62
C ARG A 9 8.45 4.47 16.69
N ILE A 10 8.18 4.30 15.40
CA ILE A 10 9.18 3.95 14.39
C ILE A 10 10.13 5.13 14.17
N ARG A 11 11.42 4.84 14.01
CA ARG A 11 12.45 5.83 13.69
C ARG A 11 13.33 5.34 12.54
N PHE A 12 13.48 6.17 11.52
CA PHE A 12 14.32 5.94 10.36
C PHE A 12 15.70 6.56 10.62
N GLU A 13 16.72 5.71 10.66
CA GLU A 13 18.09 6.12 10.94
C GLU A 13 19.00 5.72 9.78
N PRO A 14 19.92 6.59 9.33
CA PRO A 14 20.92 6.21 8.35
C PRO A 14 21.71 4.98 8.81
N ARG A 15 21.76 3.98 7.95
CA ARG A 15 22.45 2.72 8.25
C ARG A 15 23.93 2.98 8.54
N ARG A 16 24.44 2.38 9.61
CA ARG A 16 25.88 2.32 9.94
C ARG A 16 26.42 0.92 9.78
N ARG A 17 26.01 0.00 10.67
CA ARG A 17 26.52 -1.39 10.74
C ARG A 17 25.40 -2.43 10.82
N GLN A 18 24.14 -1.99 10.79
CA GLN A 18 22.98 -2.86 10.89
C GLN A 18 23.01 -3.88 9.75
N LYS A 19 22.77 -5.16 10.06
CA LYS A 19 22.76 -6.25 9.08
C LYS A 19 21.57 -6.13 8.13
N CYS A 20 20.42 -5.73 8.66
CA CYS A 20 19.14 -5.63 7.97
C CYS A 20 18.77 -4.15 7.91
N PHE A 21 18.41 -3.69 6.71
CA PHE A 21 18.20 -2.27 6.43
C PHE A 21 17.39 -2.13 5.14
N LEU A 22 16.64 -1.05 5.06
CA LEU A 22 15.92 -0.64 3.86
C LEU A 22 16.88 0.07 2.90
N THR A 23 16.83 -0.29 1.62
CA THR A 23 17.57 0.40 0.56
C THR A 23 16.61 1.19 -0.32
N LEU A 24 16.82 2.50 -0.47
CA LEU A 24 16.16 3.30 -1.49
C LEU A 24 16.99 3.21 -2.79
N THR A 25 16.35 2.89 -3.91
CA THR A 25 17.00 2.79 -5.22
C THR A 25 16.18 3.51 -6.28
N LYS A 26 16.85 3.90 -7.37
CA LYS A 26 16.18 4.48 -8.55
C LYS A 26 16.13 3.43 -9.64
N ARG A 27 15.01 2.72 -9.72
CA ARG A 27 14.69 1.77 -10.80
C ARG A 27 13.34 2.16 -11.40
N ASP A 28 12.97 1.53 -12.50
CA ASP A 28 11.68 1.79 -13.14
C ASP A 28 10.52 1.35 -12.23
N GLY A 29 9.52 2.22 -12.10
CA GLY A 29 8.34 2.03 -11.26
C GLY A 29 8.54 2.34 -9.77
N CYS A 30 7.41 2.41 -9.07
CA CYS A 30 7.30 2.62 -7.63
C CYS A 30 6.92 1.28 -7.01
N TRP A 31 7.76 0.74 -6.14
CA TRP A 31 7.48 -0.54 -5.49
C TRP A 31 8.38 -0.80 -4.29
N PHE A 32 7.83 -1.53 -3.33
CA PHE A 32 8.54 -2.16 -2.24
C PHE A 32 8.74 -3.65 -2.51
N GLU A 33 9.94 -4.16 -2.21
CA GLU A 33 10.26 -5.58 -2.28
C GLU A 33 11.01 -6.00 -1.01
N GLY A 34 10.45 -6.97 -0.28
CA GLY A 34 11.07 -7.59 0.89
C GLY A 34 11.25 -9.10 0.71
N TYR A 35 12.47 -9.56 0.41
CA TYR A 35 12.80 -10.99 0.44
C TYR A 35 13.45 -11.37 1.77
N GLY A 36 12.64 -11.75 2.75
CA GLY A 36 13.11 -12.10 4.10
C GLY A 36 13.67 -10.91 4.88
N GLU A 37 13.96 -11.12 6.17
CA GLU A 37 14.15 -10.05 7.17
C GLU A 37 15.22 -8.98 6.85
N CYS A 38 16.09 -9.18 5.85
CA CYS A 38 17.27 -8.32 5.65
C CYS A 38 17.53 -7.87 4.21
N ARG A 39 16.61 -8.11 3.26
CA ARG A 39 16.73 -7.63 1.88
C ARG A 39 15.45 -6.89 1.50
N THR A 40 15.29 -5.70 2.06
CA THR A 40 14.18 -4.79 1.76
C THR A 40 14.65 -3.64 0.89
N ARG A 41 13.90 -3.34 -0.17
CA ARG A 41 14.18 -2.23 -1.08
C ARG A 41 12.90 -1.49 -1.43
N ILE A 42 13.02 -0.19 -1.63
CA ILE A 42 12.02 0.62 -2.32
C ILE A 42 12.66 1.15 -3.60
N SER A 43 11.98 0.96 -4.72
CA SER A 43 12.27 1.67 -5.95
C SER A 43 11.48 2.97 -5.99
N LEU A 44 12.19 4.08 -6.19
CA LEU A 44 11.63 5.39 -6.49
C LEU A 44 12.14 5.80 -7.88
N GLY A 45 11.37 5.45 -8.91
CA GLY A 45 11.61 5.83 -10.30
C GLY A 45 11.48 7.33 -10.56
N MET A 46 11.45 7.71 -11.84
CA MET A 46 11.34 9.13 -12.21
C MET A 46 9.99 9.73 -11.80
N ASP A 47 8.91 8.96 -11.93
CA ASP A 47 7.52 9.36 -11.63
C ASP A 47 7.04 8.85 -10.25
N CYS A 48 7.99 8.71 -9.31
CA CYS A 48 7.73 8.17 -7.96
C CYS A 48 8.30 9.10 -6.87
N THR A 49 8.37 10.40 -7.17
CA THR A 49 9.01 11.39 -6.28
C THR A 49 8.01 12.25 -5.52
N GLU A 50 6.73 12.04 -5.81
CA GLU A 50 5.58 12.58 -5.12
C GLU A 50 5.57 12.10 -3.67
N PHE A 51 5.12 12.99 -2.78
CA PHE A 51 5.15 12.72 -1.35
C PHE A 51 4.32 11.50 -0.97
N GLY A 52 3.09 11.38 -1.48
CA GLY A 52 2.20 10.26 -1.18
C GLY A 52 2.75 8.95 -1.71
N THR A 53 3.27 8.90 -2.94
CA THR A 53 3.94 7.72 -3.48
C THR A 53 5.11 7.25 -2.60
N ILE A 54 6.01 8.15 -2.19
CA ILE A 54 7.12 7.79 -1.30
C ILE A 54 6.59 7.27 0.05
N LEU A 55 5.55 7.90 0.58
CA LEU A 55 4.93 7.53 1.85
C LEU A 55 4.27 6.15 1.78
N HIS A 56 3.54 5.84 0.70
CA HIS A 56 2.96 4.52 0.41
C HIS A 56 4.02 3.42 0.44
N GLU A 57 5.14 3.62 -0.25
CA GLU A 57 6.22 2.62 -0.28
C GLU A 57 6.93 2.46 1.06
N LEU A 58 7.05 3.54 1.84
CA LEU A 58 7.58 3.46 3.21
C LEU A 58 6.63 2.72 4.15
N LEU A 59 5.31 2.86 3.98
CA LEU A 59 4.30 2.10 4.74
C LEU A 59 4.42 0.60 4.46
N HIS A 60 4.60 0.20 3.19
CA HIS A 60 4.91 -1.19 2.86
C HIS A 60 6.15 -1.71 3.61
N ALA A 61 7.21 -0.89 3.71
CA ALA A 61 8.44 -1.28 4.40
C ALA A 61 8.28 -1.50 5.90
N ILE A 62 7.22 -0.96 6.52
CA ILE A 62 6.92 -1.13 7.95
C ILE A 62 5.73 -2.09 8.20
N GLY A 63 5.29 -2.82 7.18
CA GLY A 63 4.32 -3.91 7.31
C GLY A 63 2.89 -3.55 6.93
N PHE A 64 2.64 -2.40 6.32
CA PHE A 64 1.33 -2.12 5.73
C PHE A 64 1.17 -2.89 4.43
N GLU A 65 -0.01 -3.44 4.26
CA GLU A 65 -0.43 -4.13 3.05
C GLU A 65 -1.56 -3.33 2.42
N HIS A 66 -1.74 -3.50 1.11
CA HIS A 66 -2.84 -2.87 0.40
C HIS A 66 -4.20 -3.17 1.04
N GLU A 67 -5.03 -2.13 1.24
CA GLU A 67 -6.37 -2.26 1.82
C GLU A 67 -7.29 -3.10 0.94
N GLN A 68 -7.20 -2.94 -0.38
CA GLN A 68 -7.92 -3.81 -1.30
C GLN A 68 -7.43 -5.25 -1.26
N ASN A 69 -6.38 -5.63 -0.54
CA ASN A 69 -5.93 -7.03 -0.44
C ASN A 69 -6.46 -7.73 0.81
N ARG A 70 -7.21 -7.03 1.66
CA ARG A 70 -7.81 -7.61 2.87
C ARG A 70 -8.57 -8.91 2.62
N PRO A 71 -8.45 -9.91 3.52
CA PRO A 71 -9.20 -11.16 3.41
C PRO A 71 -10.74 -10.95 3.31
N ASP A 72 -11.26 -9.94 4.01
CA ASP A 72 -12.70 -9.64 4.09
C ASP A 72 -13.18 -8.60 3.08
N ARG A 73 -12.30 -8.05 2.22
CA ARG A 73 -12.61 -7.00 1.24
C ARG A 73 -13.88 -7.24 0.41
N SER A 74 -14.21 -8.51 0.12
CA SER A 74 -15.37 -8.86 -0.72
C SER A 74 -16.71 -8.50 -0.06
N LYS A 75 -16.72 -8.12 1.22
CA LYS A 75 -17.88 -7.53 1.88
C LYS A 75 -18.13 -6.10 1.40
N TYR A 76 -17.08 -5.38 0.98
CA TYR A 76 -17.08 -3.93 0.77
C TYR A 76 -16.82 -3.51 -0.68
N ILE A 77 -15.98 -4.26 -1.41
CA ILE A 77 -15.62 -3.96 -2.81
C ILE A 77 -15.85 -5.16 -3.75
N ILE A 78 -15.96 -4.85 -5.03
CA ILE A 78 -16.03 -5.77 -6.16
C ILE A 78 -14.81 -5.52 -7.05
N ILE A 79 -14.09 -6.60 -7.39
CA ILE A 79 -12.96 -6.54 -8.34
C ILE A 79 -13.46 -6.95 -9.72
N ASN A 80 -13.37 -6.05 -10.69
CA ASN A 80 -13.75 -6.27 -12.08
C ASN A 80 -12.57 -6.85 -12.88
N TRP A 81 -12.27 -8.13 -12.65
CA TRP A 81 -11.12 -8.84 -13.22
C TRP A 81 -10.96 -8.75 -14.75
N ARG A 82 -12.04 -8.49 -15.50
CA ARG A 82 -12.01 -8.32 -16.95
C ARG A 82 -11.44 -6.97 -17.40
N ASN A 83 -11.45 -5.97 -16.52
CA ASN A 83 -10.93 -4.64 -16.76
C ASN A 83 -9.48 -4.48 -16.30
N ILE A 84 -8.87 -5.50 -15.69
CA ILE A 84 -7.49 -5.44 -15.18
C ILE A 84 -6.53 -5.98 -16.23
N GLU A 85 -5.37 -5.33 -16.38
CA GLU A 85 -4.21 -5.82 -17.14
C GLU A 85 -3.80 -7.23 -16.67
N GLU A 86 -3.44 -8.12 -17.59
CA GLU A 86 -3.26 -9.55 -17.24
C GLU A 86 -2.09 -9.75 -16.28
N GLU A 87 -1.01 -9.01 -16.52
CA GLU A 87 0.23 -8.94 -15.74
C GLU A 87 0.02 -8.44 -14.30
N ASN A 88 -1.02 -7.65 -14.03
CA ASN A 88 -1.26 -7.04 -12.72
C ASN A 88 -2.30 -7.77 -11.87
N LYS A 89 -3.00 -8.78 -12.39
CA LYS A 89 -4.05 -9.50 -11.63
C LYS A 89 -3.59 -10.07 -10.30
N GLU A 90 -2.33 -10.49 -10.19
CA GLU A 90 -1.79 -11.00 -8.92
C GLU A 90 -1.83 -9.94 -7.81
N GLN A 91 -1.63 -8.66 -8.13
CA GLN A 91 -1.70 -7.55 -7.17
C GLN A 91 -3.10 -7.36 -6.59
N PHE A 92 -4.14 -7.84 -7.29
CA PHE A 92 -5.51 -7.79 -6.80
C PHE A 92 -5.89 -9.05 -6.04
N LYS A 93 -5.01 -10.00 -5.71
CA LYS A 93 -5.41 -11.18 -4.93
C LYS A 93 -5.51 -10.87 -3.45
N LYS A 94 -6.53 -11.44 -2.80
CA LYS A 94 -6.65 -11.36 -1.34
C LYS A 94 -5.42 -11.98 -0.66
N LEU A 95 -4.98 -11.34 0.40
CA LEU A 95 -4.09 -11.95 1.38
C LEU A 95 -4.78 -13.11 2.08
N ARG A 96 -3.98 -14.05 2.54
CA ARG A 96 -4.47 -15.17 3.36
C ARG A 96 -4.90 -14.65 4.73
N PRO A 97 -5.88 -15.28 5.40
CA PRO A 97 -6.19 -14.96 6.80
C PRO A 97 -4.93 -15.01 7.67
N GLY A 98 -4.76 -14.03 8.56
CA GLY A 98 -3.57 -13.88 9.40
C GLY A 98 -2.32 -13.33 8.70
N LYS A 99 -2.46 -12.84 7.45
CA LYS A 99 -1.41 -12.09 6.72
C LYS A 99 -1.73 -10.61 6.57
N TYR A 100 -2.75 -10.13 7.26
CA TYR A 100 -3.14 -8.74 7.27
C TYR A 100 -3.35 -8.35 8.73
N ASP A 101 -2.51 -7.45 9.24
CA ASP A 101 -2.41 -7.20 10.68
C ASP A 101 -3.53 -6.29 11.20
N TRP A 102 -4.16 -5.50 10.31
CA TRP A 102 -5.13 -4.45 10.67
C TRP A 102 -6.60 -4.91 10.59
N MET A 103 -6.86 -6.19 10.85
CA MET A 103 -8.22 -6.76 10.74
C MET A 103 -9.23 -6.20 11.75
N ASP A 104 -8.75 -5.63 12.86
CA ASP A 104 -9.60 -4.99 13.89
C ASP A 104 -10.13 -3.62 13.45
N PHE A 105 -9.59 -3.05 12.36
CA PHE A 105 -10.06 -1.82 11.74
C PHE A 105 -11.07 -2.13 10.64
N TYR A 106 -12.01 -1.22 10.42
CA TYR A 106 -12.86 -1.25 9.23
C TYR A 106 -12.01 -1.06 7.96
N ILE A 107 -12.54 -1.51 6.81
CA ILE A 107 -11.91 -1.16 5.53
C ILE A 107 -11.88 0.36 5.40
N ASP A 108 -10.74 0.87 4.97
CA ASP A 108 -10.53 2.30 4.83
C ASP A 108 -10.36 2.67 3.36
N PHE A 109 -11.38 3.33 2.82
CA PHE A 109 -11.40 3.74 1.41
C PHE A 109 -10.58 4.99 1.13
N GLU A 110 -10.22 5.74 2.17
CA GLU A 110 -9.39 6.95 2.08
C GLU A 110 -7.92 6.64 2.42
N SER A 111 -7.61 5.36 2.69
CA SER A 111 -6.26 4.94 2.99
C SER A 111 -5.34 5.21 1.81
N ILE A 112 -4.13 5.70 2.10
CA ILE A 112 -3.06 5.79 1.11
C ILE A 112 -2.67 4.40 0.57
N MET A 113 -3.02 3.32 1.29
CA MET A 113 -2.79 1.94 0.87
C MET A 113 -3.95 1.33 0.07
N MET A 114 -4.98 2.11 -0.26
CA MET A 114 -6.09 1.67 -1.12
C MET A 114 -5.82 2.06 -2.58
N TYR A 115 -5.91 1.10 -3.49
CA TYR A 115 -5.93 1.41 -4.92
C TYR A 115 -7.20 2.16 -5.33
N ASP A 116 -7.03 3.13 -6.21
CA ASP A 116 -8.12 3.86 -6.84
C ASP A 116 -9.00 2.95 -7.72
N SER A 117 -10.16 3.46 -8.13
CA SER A 117 -11.14 2.69 -8.89
C SER A 117 -10.67 2.22 -10.28
N TYR A 118 -9.63 2.82 -10.86
CA TYR A 118 -9.12 2.56 -12.21
C TYR A 118 -7.72 1.95 -12.23
N ALA A 119 -7.12 1.67 -11.06
CA ALA A 119 -5.81 1.04 -10.94
C ALA A 119 -5.65 -0.14 -11.92
N PHE A 120 -4.59 -0.11 -12.72
CA PHE A 120 -4.23 -1.13 -13.73
C PHE A 120 -5.36 -1.48 -14.71
N SER A 121 -6.18 -0.49 -15.08
CA SER A 121 -7.25 -0.68 -16.06
C SER A 121 -6.69 -0.84 -17.48
N ARG A 122 -7.04 -1.95 -18.13
CA ARG A 122 -6.68 -2.20 -19.55
C ARG A 122 -7.61 -1.53 -20.57
N ASN A 123 -8.66 -0.86 -20.11
CA ASN A 123 -9.75 -0.39 -20.97
C ASN A 123 -10.47 0.85 -20.43
N ASP A 124 -9.82 1.63 -19.57
CA ASP A 124 -10.35 2.85 -18.94
C ASP A 124 -11.67 2.65 -18.20
N LYS A 125 -11.91 1.43 -17.69
CA LYS A 125 -13.09 1.09 -16.87
C LYS A 125 -12.67 0.71 -15.47
N ILE A 126 -13.59 0.92 -14.54
CA ILE A 126 -13.45 0.62 -13.12
C ILE A 126 -12.96 -0.83 -12.91
N THR A 127 -11.82 -0.98 -12.24
CA THR A 127 -11.24 -2.24 -11.77
C THR A 127 -11.67 -2.56 -10.34
N ILE A 128 -11.85 -1.54 -9.50
CA ILE A 128 -12.32 -1.66 -8.10
C ILE A 128 -13.57 -0.81 -7.89
N GLN A 129 -14.69 -1.46 -7.57
CA GLN A 129 -15.97 -0.80 -7.31
C GLN A 129 -16.39 -0.99 -5.85
N ARG A 130 -16.69 0.11 -5.14
CA ARG A 130 -17.33 0.01 -3.82
C ARG A 130 -18.76 -0.50 -3.97
N LYS A 131 -19.20 -1.34 -3.03
CA LYS A 131 -20.57 -1.89 -3.07
C LYS A 131 -21.67 -0.85 -2.81
N ASP A 132 -21.32 0.30 -2.23
CA ASP A 132 -22.24 1.44 -2.10
C ASP A 132 -22.36 2.27 -3.38
N GLY A 133 -21.68 1.86 -4.46
CA GLY A 133 -21.74 2.48 -5.79
C GLY A 133 -20.79 3.65 -5.98
N LYS A 134 -20.05 4.08 -4.95
CA LYS A 134 -19.06 5.15 -5.08
C LYS A 134 -17.75 4.64 -5.68
N GLU A 135 -17.02 5.54 -6.33
CA GLU A 135 -15.64 5.29 -6.75
C GLU A 135 -14.68 5.51 -5.57
N ILE A 136 -13.47 4.98 -5.71
CA ILE A 136 -12.35 5.17 -4.79
C ILE A 136 -11.39 6.14 -5.49
N GLU A 137 -11.08 7.24 -4.81
CA GLU A 137 -10.14 8.24 -5.28
C GLU A 137 -8.70 7.80 -4.98
N ASP A 138 -7.75 8.33 -5.74
CA ASP A 138 -6.33 8.18 -5.43
C ASP A 138 -5.97 9.10 -4.25
N ASN A 139 -5.34 8.54 -3.21
CA ASN A 139 -5.09 9.24 -1.95
C ASN A 139 -3.59 9.48 -1.80
N GLU A 140 -3.20 10.72 -1.55
CA GLU A 140 -1.78 11.15 -1.44
C GLU A 140 -1.35 11.42 0.02
N GLU A 141 -2.28 11.32 0.97
CA GLU A 141 -2.08 11.65 2.39
C GLU A 141 -2.53 10.48 3.28
N LEU A 142 -2.02 10.43 4.52
CA LEU A 142 -2.49 9.44 5.50
C LEU A 142 -3.95 9.71 5.86
N SER A 143 -4.77 8.68 5.79
CA SER A 143 -6.11 8.75 6.37
C SER A 143 -6.06 8.79 7.90
N LEU A 144 -7.20 9.09 8.52
CA LEU A 144 -7.35 8.93 9.96
C LEU A 144 -7.03 7.50 10.42
N TRP A 145 -7.46 6.47 9.68
CA TRP A 145 -7.23 5.09 10.08
C TRP A 145 -5.79 4.64 9.83
N ASP A 146 -5.09 5.17 8.83
CA ASP A 146 -3.66 4.94 8.65
C ASP A 146 -2.87 5.49 9.85
N ILE A 147 -3.22 6.69 10.33
CA ILE A 147 -2.63 7.28 11.53
C ILE A 147 -2.93 6.44 12.77
N GLU A 148 -4.16 5.96 12.95
CA GLU A 148 -4.50 5.11 14.10
C GLU A 148 -3.76 3.76 14.07
N LYS A 149 -3.57 3.15 12.90
CA LYS A 149 -2.72 1.95 12.75
C LYS A 149 -1.26 2.25 13.08
N LEU A 150 -0.72 3.37 12.60
CA LEU A 150 0.65 3.81 12.90
C LEU A 150 0.90 4.01 14.39
N LYS A 151 -0.07 4.52 15.15
CA LYS A 151 0.04 4.71 16.61
C LYS A 151 0.18 3.41 17.39
N LEU A 152 -0.20 2.28 16.80
CA LEU A 152 -0.06 0.95 17.40
C LEU A 152 1.33 0.35 17.20
N LEU A 153 2.19 0.97 16.38
CA LEU A 153 3.59 0.61 16.15
C LEU A 153 4.52 1.42 17.07
#